data_AF-A0A920M2E9-F1
#
_entry.id   AF-A0A920M2E9-F1
#
_cell.length_a   1.000
_cell.length_b   1.000
_cell.length_c   1.000
_cell.angle_alpha   90.00
_cell.angle_beta   90.00
_cell.angle_gamma   90.00
#
_symmetry.space_group_name_H-M   'P 1'
#
loop_
_entity.id
_entity.type
_entity.pdbx_description
1 polymer ?
#
loop_
_entity_poly.entity_id
_entity_poly.type
_entity_poly.pdbx_seq_one_letter_code
_entity_poly.pdbx_strand_id
1 'polypeptide(L)'
;MEIIPLIFILLVCASLLMGFPVAFTLAGISVLYALIGVIIGFFDVNLFKNIPIRIYGIMNNQTLLAVPLFIYMGVTLEKSGIAASMLSEMGKAFAKVKSGLGISIILVGTLLAASTGIVGATVVTMGLMSLPILLKQGYSKEFSTGLVAATGTLGQIIPPSIALVLLGDVMSNAYQRAQNNLGIFSQKTVSVGDLLLEQSFQDY
;
A
#
# COMPACT_ATOMS: atom_id res chain seq x y z
N MET A 1 14.89 -28.92 3.91
CA MET A 1 15.11 -27.67 3.14
C MET A 1 14.18 -26.52 3.57
N GLU A 2 13.18 -26.74 4.43
CA GLU A 2 12.18 -25.72 4.78
C GLU A 2 12.56 -24.79 5.96
N ILE A 3 13.59 -25.12 6.73
CA ILE A 3 14.03 -24.33 7.88
C ILE A 3 14.74 -23.03 7.44
N ILE A 4 15.42 -23.06 6.29
CA ILE A 4 16.17 -21.93 5.73
C ILE A 4 15.25 -20.72 5.46
N PRO A 5 14.13 -20.84 4.73
CA PRO A 5 13.22 -19.70 4.56
C PRO A 5 12.56 -19.26 5.88
N LEU A 6 12.32 -20.18 6.82
CA LEU A 6 11.74 -19.85 8.13
C LEU A 6 12.66 -18.95 8.96
N ILE A 7 13.96 -19.28 9.03
CA ILE A 7 14.97 -18.47 9.73
C ILE A 7 15.07 -17.07 9.12
N PHE A 8 15.02 -16.98 7.79
CA PHE A 8 15.02 -15.69 7.09
C PHE A 8 13.82 -14.83 7.48
N ILE A 9 12.61 -15.40 7.43
CA ILE A 9 11.37 -14.69 7.82
C ILE A 9 11.46 -14.23 9.28
N LEU A 10 11.94 -15.08 10.18
CA LEU A 10 12.06 -14.75 11.60
C LEU A 10 13.04 -13.60 11.85
N LEU A 11 14.19 -13.60 11.17
CA LEU A 11 15.18 -12.51 11.22
C LEU A 11 14.62 -11.19 10.72
N VAL A 12 13.91 -11.21 9.58
CA VAL A 12 13.26 -10.03 9.02
C VAL A 12 12.22 -9.48 9.99
N CYS A 13 11.33 -10.33 10.51
CA CYS A 13 10.30 -9.94 11.49
C CYS A 13 10.92 -9.35 12.76
N ALA A 14 11.93 -10.01 13.35
CA ALA A 14 12.60 -9.52 14.54
C ALA A 14 13.26 -8.14 14.32
N SER A 15 13.88 -7.93 13.16
CA SER A 15 14.54 -6.67 12.84
C SER A 15 13.55 -5.54 12.54
N LEU A 16 12.40 -5.85 11.95
CA LEU A 16 11.30 -4.89 11.77
C LEU A 16 10.73 -4.44 13.10
N LEU A 17 10.62 -5.35 14.08
CA LEU A 17 10.18 -5.02 15.44
C LEU A 17 11.15 -4.10 16.20
N MET A 18 12.43 -4.06 15.81
CA MET A 18 13.41 -3.11 16.35
C MET A 18 13.21 -1.67 15.84
N GLY A 19 12.28 -1.44 14.90
CA GLY A 19 11.90 -0.10 14.44
C GLY A 19 12.79 0.50 13.35
N PHE A 20 13.64 -0.31 12.71
CA PHE A 20 14.43 0.15 11.56
C PHE A 20 13.56 0.33 10.31
N PRO A 21 13.89 1.28 9.40
CA PRO A 21 13.09 1.49 8.19
C PRO A 21 13.04 0.24 7.30
N VAL A 22 11.81 -0.11 6.88
CA VAL A 22 11.47 -1.37 6.20
C VAL A 22 12.34 -1.68 4.97
N ALA A 23 12.68 -0.65 4.18
CA ALA A 23 13.50 -0.82 2.98
C ALA A 23 14.91 -1.33 3.31
N PHE A 24 15.55 -0.76 4.34
CA PHE A 24 16.90 -1.12 4.74
C PHE A 24 16.94 -2.48 5.43
N THR A 25 15.93 -2.80 6.24
CA THR A 25 15.84 -4.13 6.89
C THR A 25 15.67 -5.22 5.85
N LEU A 26 14.76 -5.05 4.89
CA LEU A 26 14.54 -6.05 3.84
C LEU A 26 15.79 -6.23 2.96
N ALA A 27 16.38 -5.14 2.47
CA ALA A 27 17.56 -5.23 1.61
C ALA A 27 18.78 -5.78 2.37
N GLY A 28 19.06 -5.24 3.55
CA GLY A 28 20.23 -5.60 4.35
C GLY A 28 20.19 -7.06 4.82
N ILE A 29 19.07 -7.50 5.39
CA ILE A 29 18.92 -8.88 5.87
C ILE A 29 18.92 -9.85 4.70
N SER A 30 18.30 -9.51 3.56
CA SER A 30 18.33 -10.37 2.37
C SER A 30 19.74 -10.57 1.83
N VAL A 31 20.54 -9.50 1.77
CA VAL A 31 21.93 -9.58 1.27
C VAL A 31 22.82 -10.33 2.27
N LEU A 32 22.72 -10.03 3.56
CA LEU A 32 23.48 -10.74 4.61
C LEU A 32 23.13 -12.23 4.62
N TYR A 33 21.85 -12.56 4.53
CA TYR A 33 21.38 -13.93 4.51
C TYR A 33 21.86 -14.68 3.25
N ALA A 34 21.82 -14.03 2.09
CA ALA A 34 22.36 -14.58 0.86
C ALA A 34 23.88 -14.80 0.94
N LEU A 35 24.63 -13.87 1.55
CA LEU A 35 26.10 -13.98 1.71
C LEU A 35 26.47 -15.17 2.60
N ILE A 36 25.81 -15.29 3.76
CA ILE A 36 26.01 -16.42 4.68
C ILE A 36 25.62 -17.73 3.99
N GLY A 37 24.52 -17.75 3.24
CA GLY A 37 24.10 -18.95 2.51
C GLY A 37 25.05 -19.36 1.38
N VAL A 38 25.79 -18.44 0.76
CA VAL A 38 26.88 -18.79 -0.19
C VAL A 38 28.06 -19.43 0.53
N ILE A 39 28.47 -18.90 1.69
CA ILE A 39 29.59 -19.44 2.48
C ILE A 39 29.30 -20.88 2.93
N ILE A 40 28.05 -21.16 3.33
CA ILE A 40 27.61 -22.48 3.78
C ILE A 40 27.29 -23.42 2.58
N GLY A 41 27.35 -22.92 1.34
CA GLY A 41 27.12 -23.69 0.12
C GLY A 41 25.65 -23.95 -0.23
N PHE A 42 24.72 -23.22 0.39
CA PHE A 42 23.28 -23.31 0.11
C PHE A 42 22.83 -22.47 -1.08
N PHE A 43 23.52 -21.37 -1.39
CA PHE A 43 23.22 -20.50 -2.54
C PHE A 43 24.38 -20.48 -3.53
N ASP A 44 24.04 -20.32 -4.81
CA ASP A 44 25.02 -20.11 -5.87
C ASP A 44 25.46 -18.63 -5.91
N VAL A 45 26.76 -18.42 -6.11
CA VAL A 45 27.39 -17.10 -6.34
C VAL A 45 26.74 -16.36 -7.51
N ASN A 46 26.21 -17.10 -8.50
CA ASN A 46 25.49 -16.52 -9.63
C ASN A 46 24.23 -15.72 -9.21
N LEU A 47 23.68 -15.95 -8.01
CA LEU A 47 22.57 -15.17 -7.48
C LEU A 47 22.94 -13.68 -7.35
N PHE A 48 24.17 -13.37 -6.93
CA PHE A 48 24.65 -12.00 -6.79
C PHE A 48 24.85 -11.31 -8.13
N LYS A 49 25.32 -12.04 -9.15
CA LYS A 49 25.47 -11.52 -10.52
C LYS A 49 24.12 -11.14 -11.15
N ASN A 50 23.04 -11.77 -10.71
CA ASN A 50 21.69 -11.50 -11.18
C ASN A 50 20.98 -10.36 -10.42
N ILE A 51 21.58 -9.77 -9.39
CA ILE A 51 20.97 -8.65 -8.66
C ILE A 51 20.81 -7.40 -9.56
N PRO A 52 21.83 -6.94 -10.31
CA PRO A 52 21.69 -5.74 -11.15
C PRO A 52 20.60 -5.88 -12.23
N ILE A 53 20.55 -7.02 -12.92
CA ILE A 53 19.53 -7.26 -13.96
C ILE A 53 18.12 -7.30 -13.36
N ARG A 54 17.96 -7.84 -12.13
CA ARG A 54 16.67 -7.82 -11.41
C ARG A 54 16.26 -6.41 -11.02
N ILE A 55 17.18 -5.61 -10.48
CA ILE A 55 16.90 -4.20 -10.12
C ILE A 55 16.50 -3.43 -11.37
N TYR A 56 17.23 -3.59 -12.48
CA TYR A 56 16.92 -2.94 -13.74
C TYR A 56 15.55 -3.36 -14.30
N GLY A 57 15.19 -4.64 -14.16
CA GLY A 57 13.86 -5.15 -14.52
C GLY A 57 12.73 -4.49 -13.70
N ILE A 58 12.94 -4.31 -12.38
CA ILE A 58 11.97 -3.63 -11.50
C ILE A 58 11.85 -2.14 -11.87
N MET A 59 12.96 -1.47 -12.17
CA MET A 59 12.96 -0.05 -12.55
C MET A 59 12.21 0.23 -13.86
N ASN A 60 12.20 -0.73 -14.79
CA ASN A 60 11.47 -0.61 -16.07
C ASN A 60 10.02 -1.10 -15.99
N ASN A 61 9.56 -1.57 -14.83
CA ASN A 61 8.18 -2.00 -14.68
C ASN A 61 7.25 -0.77 -14.71
N GLN A 62 6.52 -0.63 -15.82
CA GLN A 62 5.59 0.47 -16.04
C GLN A 62 4.45 0.52 -15.00
N THR A 63 4.07 -0.62 -14.44
CA THR A 63 3.07 -0.68 -13.36
C THR A 63 3.62 -0.09 -12.06
N LEU A 64 4.90 -0.31 -11.76
CA LEU A 64 5.53 0.25 -10.56
C LEU A 64 5.82 1.75 -10.69
N LEU A 65 5.89 2.31 -11.91
CA LEU A 65 5.93 3.77 -12.14
C LEU A 65 4.68 4.49 -11.60
N ALA A 66 3.55 3.78 -11.48
CA ALA A 66 2.34 4.35 -10.89
C ALA A 66 2.55 4.69 -9.41
N VAL A 67 3.37 3.93 -8.67
CA VAL A 67 3.54 4.09 -7.22
C VAL A 67 4.13 5.48 -6.86
N PRO A 68 5.26 5.94 -7.45
CA PRO A 68 5.76 7.29 -7.21
C PRO A 68 4.77 8.40 -7.64
N LEU A 69 4.06 8.22 -8.75
CA LEU A 69 3.08 9.20 -9.25
C LEU A 69 1.88 9.34 -8.29
N PHE A 70 1.40 8.23 -7.73
CA PHE A 70 0.34 8.24 -6.71
C PHE A 70 0.80 8.89 -5.42
N ILE A 71 2.02 8.58 -4.96
CA ILE A 71 2.61 9.26 -3.79
C ILE A 71 2.70 10.77 -4.05
N TYR A 72 3.17 11.18 -5.23
CA TYR A 72 3.27 12.59 -5.60
C TYR A 72 1.90 13.30 -5.57
N MET A 73 0.87 12.68 -6.17
CA MET A 73 -0.49 13.20 -6.13
C MET A 73 -1.01 13.32 -4.69
N GLY A 74 -0.84 12.27 -3.89
CA GLY A 74 -1.28 12.24 -2.49
C GLY A 74 -0.62 13.34 -1.64
N VAL A 75 0.70 13.50 -1.75
CA VAL A 75 1.44 14.56 -1.05
C VAL A 75 1.05 15.94 -1.55
N THR A 76 0.84 16.11 -2.86
CA THR A 76 0.40 17.40 -3.43
C THR A 76 -0.98 17.79 -2.89
N LEU A 77 -1.93 16.86 -2.86
CA LEU A 77 -3.28 17.07 -2.32
C LEU A 77 -3.23 17.42 -0.82
N GLU A 78 -2.41 16.72 -0.04
CA GLU A 78 -2.23 17.00 1.39
C GLU A 78 -1.60 18.39 1.61
N LYS A 79 -0.51 18.70 0.90
CA LYS A 79 0.23 19.98 1.03
C LYS A 79 -0.54 21.18 0.48
N SER A 80 -1.49 20.96 -0.43
CA SER A 80 -2.35 22.04 -0.96
C SER A 80 -3.36 22.59 0.07
N GLY A 81 -3.58 21.90 1.19
CA GLY A 81 -4.57 22.29 2.19
C GLY A 81 -6.02 22.03 1.77
N ILE A 82 -6.27 21.52 0.56
CA ILE A 82 -7.61 21.17 0.06
C ILE A 82 -8.29 20.17 1.01
N ALA A 83 -7.54 19.20 1.54
CA ALA A 83 -8.01 18.21 2.50
C ALA A 83 -8.69 18.82 3.74
N ALA A 84 -8.04 19.82 4.35
CA ALA A 84 -8.54 20.49 5.54
C ALA A 84 -9.79 21.32 5.23
N SER A 85 -9.75 22.05 4.10
CA SER A 85 -10.87 22.86 3.63
C SER A 85 -12.09 22.00 3.32
N MET A 86 -11.93 20.88 2.62
CA MET A 86 -13.02 19.94 2.33
C MET A 86 -13.67 19.40 3.60
N LEU A 87 -12.87 19.05 4.61
CA LEU A 87 -13.39 18.55 5.87
C LEU A 87 -14.20 19.63 6.62
N SER A 88 -13.71 20.87 6.65
CA SER A 88 -14.41 21.99 7.27
C SER A 88 -15.72 22.32 6.56
N GLU A 89 -15.70 22.41 5.23
CA GLU A 89 -16.89 22.73 4.43
C GLU A 89 -17.93 21.61 4.47
N MET A 90 -17.52 20.33 4.44
CA MET A 90 -18.44 19.22 4.62
C MET A 90 -19.05 19.19 6.03
N GLY A 91 -18.24 19.48 7.06
CA GLY A 91 -18.76 19.61 8.43
C GLY A 91 -19.87 20.67 8.54
N LYS A 92 -19.75 21.79 7.82
CA LYS A 92 -20.80 22.82 7.73
C LYS A 92 -22.00 22.34 6.92
N ALA A 93 -21.77 21.68 5.78
CA ALA A 93 -22.84 21.16 4.92
C ALA A 93 -23.74 20.16 5.65
N PHE A 94 -23.14 19.30 6.48
CA PHE A 94 -23.86 18.31 7.29
C PHE A 94 -24.20 18.79 8.71
N ALA A 95 -24.07 20.09 9.02
CA ALA A 95 -24.31 20.62 10.36
C ALA A 95 -25.74 20.39 10.89
N LYS A 96 -26.73 20.24 9.99
CA LYS A 96 -28.14 19.97 10.34
C LYS A 96 -28.44 18.48 10.58
N VAL A 97 -27.50 17.59 10.26
CA VAL A 97 -27.69 16.13 10.37
C VAL A 97 -27.14 15.66 11.71
N LYS A 98 -27.90 14.81 12.42
CA LYS A 98 -27.41 14.15 13.63
C LYS A 98 -26.17 13.33 13.26
N SER A 99 -25.05 13.61 13.92
CA SER A 99 -23.72 13.03 13.62
C SER A 99 -23.10 13.45 12.28
N GLY A 100 -23.48 14.60 11.71
CA GLY A 100 -22.99 15.09 10.42
C GLY A 100 -21.48 15.26 10.31
N LEU A 101 -20.79 15.55 11.42
CA LEU A 101 -19.31 15.60 11.46
C LEU A 101 -18.70 14.23 11.18
N GLY A 102 -19.28 13.15 11.74
CA GLY A 102 -18.77 11.80 11.50
C GLY A 102 -18.94 11.35 10.06
N ILE A 103 -20.08 11.67 9.44
CA ILE A 103 -20.34 11.42 8.02
C ILE A 103 -19.36 12.20 7.14
N SER A 104 -19.08 13.46 7.50
CA SER A 104 -18.12 14.30 6.79
C SER A 104 -16.71 13.70 6.85
N ILE A 105 -16.30 13.17 8.00
CA ILE A 105 -15.02 12.48 8.16
C ILE A 105 -14.97 11.24 7.28
N ILE A 106 -16.01 10.40 7.28
CA ILE A 106 -16.04 9.19 6.43
C ILE A 106 -15.92 9.60 4.96
N LEU A 107 -16.74 10.52 4.46
CA LEU A 107 -16.75 10.90 3.04
C LEU A 107 -15.45 11.56 2.61
N VAL A 108 -15.03 12.62 3.29
CA VAL A 108 -13.81 13.36 2.95
C VAL A 108 -12.59 12.49 3.18
N GLY A 109 -12.56 11.74 4.28
CA GLY A 109 -11.46 10.85 4.59
C GLY A 109 -11.34 9.69 3.64
N THR A 110 -12.46 9.14 3.18
CA THR A 110 -12.44 8.12 2.13
C THR A 110 -11.92 8.69 0.81
N LEU A 111 -12.34 9.89 0.40
CA LEU A 111 -11.84 10.54 -0.82
C LEU A 111 -10.33 10.85 -0.75
N LEU A 112 -9.86 11.36 0.38
CA LEU A 112 -8.45 11.66 0.60
C LEU A 112 -7.60 10.37 0.73
N ALA A 113 -8.11 9.37 1.42
CA ALA A 113 -7.46 8.07 1.56
C ALA A 113 -7.37 7.34 0.22
N ALA A 114 -8.42 7.41 -0.61
CA ALA A 114 -8.44 6.84 -1.95
C ALA A 114 -7.40 7.50 -2.88
N SER A 115 -7.22 8.81 -2.76
CA SER A 115 -6.22 9.54 -3.56
C SER A 115 -4.77 9.22 -3.15
N THR A 116 -4.52 8.98 -1.86
CA THR A 116 -3.16 8.69 -1.34
C THR A 116 -2.81 7.20 -1.39
N GLY A 117 -3.78 6.29 -1.27
CA GLY A 117 -3.58 4.85 -1.22
C GLY A 117 -2.79 4.35 0.01
N ILE A 118 -2.52 5.22 1.01
CA ILE A 118 -1.68 4.93 2.18
C ILE A 118 -2.48 5.17 3.47
N VAL A 119 -2.79 4.08 4.17
CA VAL A 119 -3.56 4.10 5.43
C VAL A 119 -2.83 4.86 6.53
N GLY A 120 -1.54 4.58 6.72
CA GLY A 120 -0.77 5.12 7.85
C GLY A 120 -0.70 6.65 7.86
N ALA A 121 -0.29 7.24 6.73
CA ALA A 121 -0.21 8.69 6.58
C ALA A 121 -1.56 9.37 6.76
N THR A 122 -2.60 8.85 6.09
CA THR A 122 -3.94 9.45 6.13
C THR A 122 -4.55 9.39 7.53
N VAL A 123 -4.46 8.25 8.23
CA VAL A 123 -4.99 8.12 9.60
C VAL A 123 -4.30 9.09 10.56
N VAL A 124 -2.98 9.30 10.41
CA VAL A 124 -2.25 10.26 11.26
C VAL A 124 -2.68 11.69 10.96
N THR A 125 -2.72 12.09 9.68
CA THR A 125 -3.12 13.45 9.29
C THR A 125 -4.57 13.74 9.69
N MET A 126 -5.49 12.82 9.40
CA MET A 126 -6.88 12.93 9.80
C MET A 126 -7.05 12.88 11.32
N GLY A 127 -6.27 12.07 12.02
CA GLY A 127 -6.29 12.01 13.49
C GLY A 127 -5.90 13.35 14.09
N LEU A 128 -4.80 13.95 13.63
CA LEU A 128 -4.35 15.25 14.11
C LEU A 128 -5.36 16.37 13.81
N MET A 129 -6.05 16.30 12.67
CA MET A 129 -7.02 17.33 12.27
C MET A 129 -8.42 17.15 12.88
N SER A 130 -8.96 15.93 12.85
CA SER A 130 -10.38 15.65 13.12
C SER A 130 -10.65 15.17 14.55
N LEU A 131 -9.70 14.47 15.18
CA LEU A 131 -9.85 13.98 16.56
C LEU A 131 -10.10 15.12 17.58
N PRO A 132 -9.36 16.24 17.58
CA PRO A 132 -9.64 17.32 18.51
C PRO A 132 -11.02 17.97 18.28
N ILE A 133 -11.52 17.98 17.04
CA ILE A 133 -12.83 18.55 16.70
C ILE A 133 -13.96 17.63 17.20
N LEU A 134 -13.82 16.31 16.99
CA LEU A 134 -14.77 15.31 17.49
C LEU A 134 -14.91 15.36 19.01
N LEU A 135 -13.78 15.41 19.73
CA LEU A 135 -13.79 15.47 21.19
C LEU A 135 -14.45 16.76 21.72
N LYS A 136 -14.19 17.91 21.08
CA LYS A 136 -14.85 19.18 21.43
C LYS A 136 -16.37 19.16 21.19
N GLN A 137 -16.84 18.37 20.23
CA GLN A 137 -18.26 18.19 19.97
C GLN A 137 -18.92 17.14 20.88
N GLY A 138 -18.18 16.55 21.82
CA GLY A 138 -18.72 15.60 22.81
C GLY A 138 -18.78 14.14 22.34
N TYR A 139 -18.09 13.79 21.25
CA TYR A 139 -17.94 12.38 20.85
C TYR A 139 -17.01 11.65 21.83
N SER A 140 -17.31 10.38 22.12
CA SER A 140 -16.42 9.55 22.94
C SER A 140 -15.08 9.32 22.24
N LYS A 141 -14.02 9.10 23.02
CA LYS A 141 -12.67 8.90 22.49
C LYS A 141 -12.62 7.62 21.66
N GLU A 142 -13.26 6.56 22.14
CA GLU A 142 -13.32 5.23 21.52
C GLU A 142 -13.99 5.30 20.15
N PHE A 143 -15.14 6.00 20.07
CA PHE A 143 -15.85 6.19 18.81
C PHE A 143 -15.02 7.03 17.84
N SER A 144 -14.42 8.12 18.32
CA SER A 144 -13.65 9.04 17.48
C SER A 144 -12.42 8.37 16.88
N THR A 145 -11.66 7.61 17.67
CA THR A 145 -10.49 6.87 17.19
C THR A 145 -10.89 5.74 16.25
N GLY A 146 -11.97 5.02 16.55
CA GLY A 146 -12.49 3.96 15.68
C GLY A 146 -12.96 4.51 14.33
N LEU A 147 -13.66 5.65 14.34
CA LEU A 147 -14.14 6.32 13.13
C LEU A 147 -12.99 6.74 12.21
N VAL A 148 -11.96 7.39 12.75
CA VAL A 148 -10.80 7.84 11.97
C VAL A 148 -10.01 6.64 11.44
N ALA A 149 -9.79 5.62 12.28
CA ALA A 149 -9.08 4.41 11.87
C ALA A 149 -9.82 3.65 10.75
N ALA A 150 -11.12 3.42 10.91
CA ALA A 150 -11.94 2.75 9.90
C ALA A 150 -11.97 3.55 8.59
N THR A 151 -12.18 4.86 8.67
CA THR A 151 -12.21 5.74 7.49
C THR A 151 -10.89 5.68 6.70
N GLY A 152 -9.75 5.71 7.39
CA GLY A 152 -8.46 5.64 6.71
C GLY A 152 -8.21 4.31 5.98
N THR A 153 -8.82 3.22 6.43
CA THR A 153 -8.72 1.91 5.72
C THR A 153 -9.59 1.83 4.47
N LEU A 154 -10.70 2.59 4.38
CA LEU A 154 -11.58 2.59 3.21
C LEU A 154 -10.87 3.06 1.93
N GLY A 155 -9.86 3.92 2.06
CA GLY A 155 -9.07 4.38 0.92
C GLY A 155 -8.29 3.28 0.19
N GLN A 156 -8.07 2.12 0.83
CA GLN A 156 -7.43 0.99 0.14
C GLN A 156 -8.34 0.29 -0.87
N ILE A 157 -9.67 0.43 -0.71
CA ILE A 157 -10.66 -0.28 -1.52
C ILE A 157 -11.01 0.51 -2.78
N ILE A 158 -11.04 1.83 -2.71
CA ILE A 158 -11.48 2.68 -3.82
C ILE A 158 -10.33 2.88 -4.81
N PRO A 159 -10.50 2.53 -6.11
CA PRO A 159 -9.55 2.89 -7.14
C PRO A 159 -9.41 4.42 -7.25
N PRO A 160 -8.19 4.98 -7.34
CA PRO A 160 -6.91 4.31 -7.54
C PRO A 160 -6.14 3.96 -6.24
N SER A 161 -5.87 2.67 -5.99
CA SER A 161 -5.23 2.20 -4.75
C SER A 161 -3.84 1.60 -5.03
N ILE A 162 -2.79 2.14 -4.40
CA ILE A 162 -1.42 1.62 -4.48
C ILE A 162 -1.36 0.15 -4.05
N ALA A 163 -2.08 -0.22 -2.99
CA ALA A 163 -2.12 -1.59 -2.49
C ALA A 163 -2.69 -2.55 -3.54
N LEU A 164 -3.77 -2.15 -4.23
CA LEU A 164 -4.40 -2.95 -5.28
C LEU A 164 -3.49 -3.07 -6.52
N VAL A 165 -2.81 -1.97 -6.91
CA VAL A 165 -1.82 -1.98 -7.99
C VAL A 165 -0.68 -2.95 -7.71
N LEU A 166 -0.10 -2.90 -6.51
CA LEU A 166 0.99 -3.79 -6.10
C LEU A 166 0.53 -5.25 -6.01
N LEU A 167 -0.67 -5.49 -5.48
CA LEU A 167 -1.23 -6.83 -5.40
C LEU A 167 -1.45 -7.41 -6.80
N GLY A 168 -1.98 -6.62 -7.73
CA GLY A 168 -2.14 -7.02 -9.12
C GLY A 168 -0.82 -7.36 -9.80
N ASP A 169 0.24 -6.56 -9.60
CA ASP A 169 1.57 -6.85 -10.14
C ASP A 169 2.15 -8.16 -9.58
N VAL A 170 2.06 -8.37 -8.26
CA VAL A 170 2.53 -9.61 -7.62
C VAL A 170 1.74 -10.81 -8.10
N MET A 171 0.42 -10.70 -8.21
CA MET A 171 -0.45 -11.76 -8.71
C MET A 171 -0.16 -12.10 -10.17
N SER A 172 0.02 -11.10 -11.03
CA SER A 172 0.36 -11.30 -12.45
C SER A 172 1.68 -12.05 -12.60
N ASN A 173 2.71 -11.62 -11.85
CA ASN A 173 4.01 -12.28 -11.83
C ASN A 173 3.94 -13.72 -11.30
N ALA A 174 3.17 -13.95 -10.22
CA ALA A 174 2.97 -15.30 -9.67
C ALA A 174 2.21 -16.20 -10.64
N TYR A 175 1.18 -15.67 -11.31
CA TYR A 175 0.37 -16.38 -12.29
C TYR A 175 1.17 -16.77 -13.54
N GLN A 176 2.03 -15.87 -14.03
CA GLN A 176 2.97 -16.18 -15.11
C GLN A 176 3.96 -17.28 -14.72
N ARG A 177 4.54 -17.20 -13.51
CA ARG A 177 5.44 -18.25 -12.98
C ARG A 177 4.75 -19.60 -12.87
N ALA A 178 3.50 -19.64 -12.41
CA ALA A 178 2.70 -20.86 -12.33
C ALA A 178 2.44 -21.47 -13.72
N GLN A 179 2.05 -20.65 -14.71
CA GLN A 179 1.85 -21.11 -16.09
C GLN A 179 3.14 -21.65 -16.73
N ASN A 180 4.27 -21.01 -16.49
CA ASN A 180 5.58 -21.50 -16.93
C ASN A 180 5.91 -22.87 -16.34
N ASN A 181 5.64 -23.07 -15.04
CA ASN A 181 5.85 -24.37 -14.39
C ASN A 181 4.90 -25.47 -14.91
N LEU A 182 3.73 -25.09 -15.45
CA LEU A 182 2.77 -26.01 -16.06
C LEU A 182 3.07 -26.29 -17.56
N GLY A 183 4.18 -25.76 -18.10
CA GLY A 183 4.57 -25.96 -19.50
C GLY A 183 3.73 -25.17 -20.51
N ILE A 184 2.96 -24.18 -20.06
CA ILE A 184 2.16 -23.31 -20.91
C ILE A 184 3.01 -22.10 -21.33
N PHE A 185 3.55 -22.15 -22.56
CA PHE A 185 4.41 -21.08 -23.10
C PHE A 185 3.64 -19.91 -23.73
N SER A 186 2.33 -20.06 -23.97
CA SER A 186 1.43 -18.94 -24.33
C SER A 186 0.76 -18.44 -23.06
N GLN A 187 1.48 -17.61 -22.32
CA GLN A 187 1.01 -17.13 -21.01
C GLN A 187 -0.13 -16.14 -21.19
N LYS A 188 -1.30 -16.44 -20.63
CA LYS A 188 -2.31 -15.39 -20.42
C LYS A 188 -1.79 -14.47 -19.33
N THR A 189 -1.63 -13.20 -19.66
CA THR A 189 -1.29 -12.17 -18.68
C THR A 189 -2.59 -11.55 -18.18
N VAL A 190 -2.73 -11.48 -16.86
CA VAL A 190 -3.76 -10.66 -16.23
C VAL A 190 -3.05 -9.37 -15.83
N SER A 191 -3.41 -8.26 -16.48
CA SER A 191 -2.83 -6.96 -16.18
C SER A 191 -3.46 -6.37 -14.93
N VAL A 192 -2.73 -5.47 -14.26
CA VAL A 192 -3.32 -4.60 -13.23
C VAL A 192 -4.46 -3.75 -13.82
N GLY A 193 -4.36 -3.41 -15.11
CA GLY A 193 -5.45 -2.74 -15.84
C GLY A 193 -6.74 -3.56 -15.86
N ASP A 194 -6.64 -4.88 -16.07
CA ASP A 194 -7.80 -5.79 -16.09
C ASP A 194 -8.41 -5.99 -14.69
N LEU A 195 -7.64 -5.73 -13.63
CA LEU A 195 -8.08 -5.79 -12.24
C LEU A 195 -8.72 -4.47 -11.77
N LEU A 196 -8.39 -3.34 -12.40
CA LEU A 196 -8.86 -2.00 -12.03
C LEU A 196 -10.01 -1.52 -12.91
N LEU A 197 -9.99 -1.88 -14.18
CA LEU A 197 -11.08 -1.70 -15.10
C LEU A 197 -11.84 -3.01 -15.08
N GLU A 198 -12.96 -3.04 -14.38
CA GLU A 198 -13.95 -4.10 -14.50
C GLU A 198 -14.11 -4.49 -15.99
N GLN A 199 -14.34 -5.77 -16.27
CA GLN A 199 -14.59 -6.36 -17.60
C GLN A 199 -15.73 -5.69 -18.42
N SER A 200 -16.26 -4.53 -18.01
CA SER A 200 -17.38 -3.82 -18.61
C SER A 200 -17.11 -3.13 -19.95
N PHE A 201 -15.87 -3.15 -20.46
CA PHE A 201 -15.52 -2.56 -21.76
C PHE A 201 -14.95 -3.54 -22.78
N GLN A 202 -14.94 -4.86 -22.51
CA GLN A 202 -14.57 -5.86 -23.52
C GLN A 202 -15.75 -6.47 -24.29
N ASP A 203 -16.99 -6.12 -23.95
CA ASP A 203 -18.21 -6.59 -24.63
C ASP A 203 -18.84 -5.54 -25.60
N TYR A 204 -18.10 -4.51 -26.03
CA TYR A 204 -18.51 -3.59 -27.10
C TYR A 204 -17.40 -3.29 -28.10
#